data_AF-A0A8I1P611-F1
#
_entry.id   AF-A0A8I1P611-F1
#
_cell.length_a   1.000
_cell.length_b   1.000
_cell.length_c   1.000
_cell.angle_alpha   90.00
_cell.angle_beta   90.00
_cell.angle_gamma   90.00
#
_symmetry.space_group_name_H-M   'P 1'
#
loop_
_entity.id
_entity.type
_entity.pdbx_description
1 polymer ?
#
loop_
_entity_poly.entity_id
_entity_poly.type
_entity_poly.pdbx_seq_one_letter_code
_entity_poly.pdbx_strand_id
1 'polypeptide(L)'
;MVEFTDEQPHLTPLVIGLTRPPMMWGIPLNAFYIIVGFTLIAFLVSTSFWSALIAPLIYLALFAFCSRDIRILDLAQVVGRRTPRTPNRLFWRTNSYGP
;
A
#
# COMPACT_ATOMS: atom_id res chain seq x y z
N MET A 1 10.69 -43.05 -24.73
CA MET A 1 10.60 -42.21 -23.53
C MET A 1 11.49 -41.02 -23.81
N VAL A 2 10.92 -39.84 -24.07
CA VAL A 2 11.71 -38.65 -24.44
C VAL A 2 12.33 -38.10 -23.17
N GLU A 3 13.66 -38.02 -23.13
CA GLU A 3 14.43 -37.45 -22.04
C GLU A 3 14.28 -35.93 -22.13
N PHE A 4 13.58 -35.32 -21.16
CA PHE A 4 13.53 -33.88 -21.02
C PHE A 4 14.80 -33.43 -20.29
N THR A 5 15.77 -32.91 -21.03
CA THR A 5 16.92 -32.21 -20.44
C THR A 5 16.39 -30.96 -19.76
N ASP A 6 16.55 -30.87 -18.43
CA ASP A 6 16.25 -29.67 -17.65
C ASP A 6 17.25 -28.56 -18.05
N GLU A 7 16.94 -27.82 -19.11
CA GLU A 7 17.69 -26.61 -19.46
C GLU A 7 17.45 -25.56 -18.38
N GLN A 8 18.50 -25.20 -17.65
CA GLN A 8 18.40 -24.14 -16.65
C GLN A 8 18.07 -22.81 -17.36
N PRO A 9 17.01 -22.11 -16.94
CA PRO A 9 16.63 -20.85 -17.56
C PRO A 9 17.70 -19.79 -17.29
N HIS A 10 18.14 -19.12 -18.35
CA HIS A 10 19.08 -18.01 -18.24
C HIS A 10 18.38 -16.79 -17.61
N LEU A 11 18.69 -16.50 -16.34
CA LEU A 11 18.12 -15.38 -15.60
C LEU A 11 18.95 -14.11 -15.79
N THR A 12 18.35 -13.05 -16.32
CA THR A 12 18.92 -11.71 -16.29
C THR A 12 18.73 -11.06 -14.91
N PRO A 13 19.71 -10.28 -14.42
CA PRO A 13 19.60 -9.64 -13.11
C PRO A 13 18.46 -8.62 -13.10
N LEU A 14 17.58 -8.71 -12.10
CA LEU A 14 16.43 -7.83 -11.97
C LEU A 14 16.86 -6.46 -11.45
N VAL A 15 16.56 -5.41 -12.23
CA VAL A 15 16.69 -4.04 -11.75
C VAL A 15 15.51 -3.74 -10.83
N ILE A 16 15.71 -3.92 -9.52
CA ILE A 16 14.67 -3.80 -8.49
C ILE A 16 13.96 -2.43 -8.54
N GLY A 17 14.70 -1.36 -8.89
CA GLY A 17 14.12 -0.02 -9.03
C GLY A 17 13.06 0.11 -10.13
N LEU A 18 13.08 -0.74 -11.16
CA LEU A 18 12.09 -0.74 -12.24
C LEU A 18 10.82 -1.54 -11.90
N THR A 19 10.86 -2.35 -10.85
CA THR A 19 9.72 -3.20 -10.44
C THR A 19 9.02 -2.72 -9.18
N ARG A 20 9.69 -1.86 -8.40
CA ARG A 20 9.11 -1.23 -7.21
C ARG A 20 8.43 0.09 -7.55
N PRO A 21 7.35 0.44 -6.82
CA PRO A 21 6.78 1.78 -6.92
C PRO A 21 7.82 2.83 -6.48
N PRO A 22 7.69 4.09 -6.91
CA PRO A 22 8.56 5.17 -6.46
C PRO A 22 8.50 5.30 -4.93
N MET A 23 9.67 5.34 -4.28
CA MET A 23 9.80 5.41 -2.82
C MET A 23 10.51 6.70 -2.38
N MET A 24 10.14 7.21 -1.21
CA MET A 24 10.77 8.35 -0.54
C MET A 24 10.90 8.03 0.96
N TRP A 25 12.10 8.20 1.54
CA TRP A 25 12.37 7.88 2.94
C TRP A 25 11.86 6.51 3.40
N GLY A 26 11.99 5.48 2.55
CA GLY A 26 11.60 4.11 2.91
C GLY A 26 10.09 3.80 2.81
N ILE A 27 9.25 4.77 2.42
CA ILE A 27 7.81 4.57 2.17
C ILE A 27 7.47 4.84 0.70
N PRO A 28 6.40 4.23 0.14
CA PRO A 28 5.93 4.56 -1.21
C PRO A 28 5.42 5.99 -1.28
N LEU A 29 5.52 6.63 -2.45
CA LEU A 29 5.16 8.03 -2.65
C LEU A 29 3.70 8.34 -2.26
N ASN A 30 2.78 7.39 -2.47
CA ASN A 30 1.38 7.52 -2.03
C ASN A 30 1.26 7.70 -0.50
N ALA A 31 2.08 7.01 0.29
CA ALA A 31 2.11 7.16 1.75
C ALA A 31 2.63 8.55 2.15
N PHE A 32 3.63 9.06 1.44
CA PHE A 32 4.18 10.39 1.67
C PHE A 32 3.12 11.48 1.48
N TYR A 33 2.32 11.39 0.40
CA TYR A 33 1.22 12.32 0.17
C TYR A 33 0.15 12.27 1.26
N ILE A 34 -0.14 11.08 1.82
CA ILE A 34 -1.07 10.92 2.95
C ILE A 34 -0.52 11.66 4.17
N ILE A 35 0.76 11.49 4.51
CA ILE A 35 1.37 12.13 5.69
C ILE A 35 1.29 13.65 5.56
N VAL A 36 1.73 14.20 4.41
CA VAL A 36 1.72 15.64 4.17
C VAL A 36 0.29 16.18 4.17
N GLY A 37 -0.63 15.52 3.45
CA GLY A 37 -2.03 15.92 3.36
C GLY A 37 -2.73 15.95 4.73
N PHE A 38 -2.61 14.88 5.52
CA PHE A 38 -3.21 14.84 6.86
C PHE A 38 -2.59 15.85 7.81
N THR A 39 -1.28 16.06 7.76
CA THR A 39 -0.59 17.04 8.63
C THR A 39 -1.06 18.46 8.30
N LEU A 40 -1.18 18.78 7.01
CA LEU A 40 -1.71 20.07 6.57
C LEU A 40 -3.17 20.26 7.00
N ILE A 41 -4.04 19.28 6.76
CA ILE A 41 -5.45 19.35 7.19
C ILE A 41 -5.54 19.56 8.71
N ALA A 42 -4.75 18.82 9.50
CA ALA A 42 -4.73 18.98 10.95
C ALA A 42 -4.19 20.35 11.39
N PHE A 43 -3.20 20.90 10.69
CA PHE A 43 -2.72 22.26 10.92
C PHE A 43 -3.82 23.29 10.63
N LEU A 44 -4.53 23.18 9.51
CA LEU A 44 -5.62 24.08 9.16
C LEU A 44 -6.76 24.05 10.17
N VAL A 45 -7.13 22.85 10.64
CA VAL A 45 -8.22 22.67 11.62
C VAL A 45 -7.84 23.16 13.01
N SER A 46 -6.62 22.88 13.47
CA SER A 46 -6.19 23.24 14.82
C SER A 46 -5.60 24.65 14.92
N THR A 47 -5.14 25.23 13.82
CA THR A 47 -4.38 26.50 13.75
C THR A 47 -3.16 26.53 14.68
N SER A 48 -2.64 25.37 15.05
CA SER A 48 -1.59 25.20 16.04
C SER A 48 -0.39 24.49 15.44
N PHE A 49 0.82 24.99 15.73
CA PHE A 49 2.07 24.36 15.28
C PHE A 49 2.26 22.94 15.82
N TRP A 50 1.60 22.60 16.94
CA TRP A 50 1.62 21.27 17.51
C TRP A 50 1.03 20.19 16.59
N SER A 51 0.24 20.57 15.58
CA SER A 51 -0.26 19.62 14.57
C SER A 51 0.86 18.97 13.76
N ALA A 52 2.05 19.58 13.69
CA ALA A 52 3.20 19.00 13.02
C ALA A 52 3.63 17.64 13.62
N LEU A 53 3.33 17.39 14.90
CA LEU A 53 3.58 16.08 15.53
C LEU A 53 2.74 14.94 14.96
N ILE A 54 1.68 15.25 14.19
CA ILE A 54 0.88 14.23 13.51
C ILE A 54 1.69 13.57 12.39
N ALA A 55 2.61 14.30 11.74
CA ALA A 55 3.45 13.76 10.67
C ALA A 55 4.28 12.53 11.12
N PRO A 56 5.11 12.60 12.18
CA PRO A 56 5.88 11.44 12.62
C PRO A 56 4.99 10.29 13.11
N LEU A 57 3.84 10.58 13.74
CA LEU A 57 2.90 9.53 14.17
C LEU A 57 2.32 8.75 12.99
N ILE A 58 1.84 9.44 11.96
CA ILE A 58 1.33 8.81 10.73
C ILE A 58 2.46 8.10 9.99
N TYR A 59 3.65 8.70 9.93
CA TYR A 59 4.82 8.09 9.30
C TYR A 59 5.15 6.74 9.93
N LEU A 60 5.25 6.65 11.26
CA LEU A 60 5.56 5.38 11.93
C LEU A 60 4.51 4.31 11.66
N ALA A 61 3.22 4.69 11.67
CA ALA A 61 2.13 3.77 11.34
C ALA A 61 2.23 3.26 9.90
N LEU A 62 2.37 4.16 8.92
CA LEU A 62 2.47 3.80 7.51
C LEU A 62 3.76 3.03 7.20
N PHE A 63 4.87 3.38 7.84
CA PHE A 63 6.12 2.63 7.72
C PHE A 63 5.95 1.19 8.23
N ALA A 64 5.29 0.99 9.37
CA ALA A 64 4.99 -0.33 9.91
C ALA A 64 4.02 -1.16 9.03
N PHE A 65 3.13 -0.51 8.27
CA PHE A 65 2.30 -1.17 7.27
C PHE A 65 3.10 -1.53 6.01
N CYS A 66 3.88 -0.59 5.49
CA CYS A 66 4.67 -0.75 4.26
C CYS A 66 5.84 -1.73 4.42
N SER A 67 6.31 -1.96 5.66
CA SER A 67 7.32 -2.97 5.96
C SER A 67 6.82 -4.40 5.74
N ARG A 68 5.51 -4.63 5.83
CA ARG A 68 4.89 -5.92 5.50
C ARG A 68 4.62 -6.07 4.01
N ASP A 69 4.04 -5.04 3.41
CA ASP A 69 3.77 -5.01 1.97
C ASP A 69 3.85 -3.56 1.44
N ILE A 70 4.73 -3.36 0.46
CA ILE A 70 4.95 -2.06 -0.19
C ILE A 70 3.69 -1.55 -0.91
N ARG A 71 2.79 -2.44 -1.35
CA ARG A 71 1.59 -2.11 -2.14
C ARG A 71 0.31 -2.09 -1.29
N ILE A 72 0.41 -2.11 0.04
CA ILE A 72 -0.75 -2.19 0.93
C ILE A 72 -1.75 -1.04 0.72
N LEU A 73 -1.26 0.16 0.40
CA LEU A 73 -2.11 1.32 0.14
C LEU A 73 -2.87 1.21 -1.18
N ASP A 74 -2.19 0.73 -2.23
CA ASP A 74 -2.83 0.51 -3.53
C ASP A 74 -3.88 -0.61 -3.42
N LEU A 75 -3.57 -1.68 -2.68
CA LEU A 75 -4.51 -2.74 -2.36
C LEU A 75 -5.71 -2.22 -1.57
N ALA A 76 -5.50 -1.42 -0.54
CA ALA A 76 -6.58 -0.81 0.23
C ALA A 76 -7.49 0.06 -0.65
N GLN A 77 -6.91 0.82 -1.58
CA GLN A 77 -7.67 1.61 -2.55
C GLN A 77 -8.47 0.73 -3.51
N VAL A 78 -7.86 -0.32 -4.07
CA VAL A 78 -8.55 -1.25 -4.97
C VAL A 78 -9.68 -1.97 -4.27
N VAL A 79 -9.44 -2.48 -3.06
CA VAL A 79 -10.47 -3.13 -2.24
C VAL A 79 -11.60 -2.14 -1.95
N GLY A 80 -11.29 -0.92 -1.53
CA GLY A 80 -12.30 0.10 -1.24
C GLY A 80 -13.15 0.52 -2.45
N ARG A 81 -12.58 0.49 -3.68
CA ARG A 81 -13.26 0.94 -4.91
C ARG A 81 -13.94 -0.18 -5.69
N ARG A 82 -13.32 -1.35 -5.75
CA ARG A 82 -13.71 -2.46 -6.64
C ARG A 82 -14.35 -3.63 -5.90
N THR A 83 -14.25 -3.67 -4.58
CA THR A 83 -14.81 -4.75 -3.75
C THR A 83 -15.84 -4.17 -2.77
N PRO A 84 -17.06 -3.85 -3.22
CA PRO A 84 -18.12 -3.38 -2.33
C PRO A 84 -18.41 -4.43 -1.25
N ARG A 85 -18.62 -3.97 -0.01
CA ARG A 85 -18.99 -4.86 1.09
C ARG A 85 -20.43 -5.31 0.91
N THR A 86 -20.65 -6.62 0.86
CA THR A 86 -22.01 -7.16 0.85
C THR A 86 -22.62 -7.15 2.26
N PRO A 87 -23.93 -6.92 2.41
CA PRO A 87 -24.58 -6.94 3.73
C PRO A 87 -24.38 -8.27 4.47
N ASN A 88 -24.33 -9.36 3.72
CA ASN A 88 -24.26 -10.72 4.27
C ASN A 88 -22.81 -11.18 4.53
N ARG A 89 -21.83 -10.26 4.41
CA ARG A 89 -20.41 -10.57 4.54
C ARG A 89 -20.06 -11.17 5.91
N LEU A 90 -20.76 -10.79 6.98
CA LEU A 90 -20.47 -11.32 8.31
C LEU A 90 -20.81 -12.82 8.42
N PHE A 91 -21.91 -13.23 7.79
CA PHE A 91 -22.34 -14.62 7.76
C PHE A 91 -21.44 -15.48 6.86
N TRP A 92 -21.17 -15.02 5.63
CA TRP A 92 -20.43 -15.81 4.63
C TRP A 92 -18.90 -15.59 4.66
N ARG A 93 -18.42 -14.57 5.37
CA ARG A 93 -17.01 -14.12 5.40
C ARG A 93 -16.40 -13.77 4.02
N THR A 94 -17.22 -13.71 2.98
CA THR A 94 -16.84 -13.39 1.60
C THR A 94 -17.74 -12.31 1.02
N ASN A 95 -17.32 -11.70 -0.09
CA ASN A 95 -18.12 -10.76 -0.86
C ASN A 95 -18.65 -11.45 -2.12
N SER A 96 -19.93 -11.24 -2.43
CA SER A 96 -20.49 -11.57 -3.73
C SER A 96 -20.19 -10.46 -4.73
N TYR A 97 -19.74 -10.82 -5.94
CA TYR A 97 -19.41 -9.90 -7.04
C TYR A 97 -20.45 -9.96 -8.17
N GLY A 98 -21.64 -10.52 -7.90
CA GLY A 98 -22.73 -10.55 -8.87
C GLY A 98 -23.22 -9.15 -9.27
N PRO A 99 -23.80 -9.00 -10.48
CA PRO A 99 -24.42 -7.75 -10.92
C PRO A 99 -25.57 -7.31 -10.03
#